data_AF-A0A3P6UZS9-F1
#
_entry.id   AF-A0A3P6UZS9-F1
#
_cell.length_a   1.000
_cell.length_b   1.000
_cell.length_c   1.000
_cell.angle_alpha   90.00
_cell.angle_beta   90.00
_cell.angle_gamma   90.00
#
_symmetry.space_group_name_H-M   'P 1'
#
loop_
_entity.id
_entity.type
_entity.pdbx_description
1 polymer ?
#
loop_
_entity_poly.entity_id
_entity_poly.type
_entity_poly.pdbx_seq_one_letter_code
_entity_poly.pdbx_strand_id
1 'polypeptide(L)'
;MLQFRSNHSVVQKRSYVSTFLRCIQTHCSDNNGKREDMNYLHVLFKASGYPKSFIRRCLSEEKPKFWPEIPCVKSSSETTERVIKAFGIGVKYRPESIIRQQIMKPKDPLPVTEQSAVVYCIPCKKFDTRSDEHLPAFTLPYLTALIETKEPFPDEGIKDDP
;
A
#
# COMPACT_ATOMS: atom_id res chain seq x y z
N MET A 1 20.49 18.87 8.60
CA MET A 1 20.43 18.94 7.12
C MET A 1 21.63 18.19 6.55
N LEU A 2 21.43 17.32 5.55
CA LEU A 2 22.48 16.42 5.06
C LEU A 2 23.48 17.15 4.16
N GLN A 3 24.74 17.30 4.57
CA GLN A 3 25.78 17.95 3.74
C GLN A 3 26.14 17.12 2.50
N PHE A 4 26.41 17.75 1.36
CA PHE A 4 26.72 17.03 0.12
C PHE A 4 28.03 16.22 0.20
N ARG A 5 29.02 16.71 0.95
CA ARG A 5 30.35 16.07 1.13
C ARG A 5 30.39 14.96 2.18
N SER A 6 29.29 14.71 2.89
CA SER A 6 29.20 13.65 3.88
C SER A 6 29.34 12.25 3.25
N ASN A 7 29.63 11.22 4.04
CA ASN A 7 29.81 9.84 3.56
C ASN A 7 28.49 9.13 3.17
N HIS A 8 27.36 9.82 3.15
CA HIS A 8 26.10 9.25 2.71
C HIS A 8 26.11 8.92 1.22
N SER A 9 25.42 7.83 0.86
CA SER A 9 25.34 7.41 -0.54
C SER A 9 24.63 8.47 -1.39
N VAL A 10 24.96 8.52 -2.68
CA VAL A 10 24.33 9.46 -3.62
C VAL A 10 22.81 9.25 -3.68
N VAL A 11 22.35 8.00 -3.52
CA VAL A 11 20.94 7.63 -3.48
C VAL A 11 20.23 8.23 -2.26
N GLN A 12 20.85 8.16 -1.07
CA GLN A 12 20.29 8.76 0.15
C GLN A 12 20.19 10.28 0.03
N LYS A 13 21.25 10.94 -0.43
CA LYS A 13 21.29 12.39 -0.68
C LYS A 13 20.22 12.82 -1.70
N ARG A 14 20.05 12.03 -2.76
CA ARG A 14 18.99 12.23 -3.75
C ARG A 14 17.61 12.12 -3.13
N SER A 15 17.36 11.05 -2.39
CA SER A 15 16.06 10.80 -1.77
C SER A 15 15.70 11.91 -0.78
N TYR A 16 16.68 12.41 -0.03
CA TYR A 16 16.50 13.57 0.84
C TYR A 16 16.03 14.80 0.06
N VAL A 17 16.75 15.19 -1.00
CA VAL A 17 16.39 16.35 -1.85
C VAL A 17 15.01 16.15 -2.50
N SER A 18 14.77 15.00 -3.13
CA SER A 18 13.50 14.71 -3.80
C SER A 18 12.30 14.73 -2.86
N THR A 19 12.43 14.21 -1.63
CA THR A 19 11.34 14.23 -0.65
C THR A 19 10.96 15.67 -0.29
N PHE A 20 11.94 16.51 0.05
CA PHE A 20 11.67 17.91 0.41
C PHE A 20 11.01 18.70 -0.73
N LEU A 21 11.53 18.55 -1.95
CA LEU A 21 10.97 19.23 -3.12
C LEU A 21 9.55 18.75 -3.43
N ARG A 22 9.29 17.44 -3.34
CA ARG A 22 7.96 16.86 -3.54
C ARG A 22 6.98 17.29 -2.45
N CYS A 23 7.44 17.37 -1.20
CA CYS A 23 6.60 17.81 -0.09
C CYS A 23 6.05 19.21 -0.30
N ILE A 24 6.84 20.17 -0.80
CA ILE A 24 6.31 21.51 -1.11
C ILE A 24 5.22 21.44 -2.18
N GLN A 25 5.43 20.62 -3.22
CA GLN A 25 4.46 20.48 -4.28
C GLN A 25 3.13 19.88 -3.78
N THR A 26 3.18 18.94 -2.83
CA THR A 26 2.00 18.21 -2.34
C THR A 26 1.33 18.83 -1.12
N HIS A 27 2.07 19.47 -0.22
CA HIS A 27 1.55 19.94 1.07
C HIS A 27 1.22 21.44 1.11
N CYS A 28 1.84 22.27 0.26
CA CYS A 28 1.48 23.67 0.20
C CYS A 28 0.25 23.84 -0.71
N SER A 29 -0.78 24.55 -0.24
CA SER A 29 -1.98 24.83 -1.05
C SER A 29 -1.82 26.08 -1.91
N ASP A 30 -1.13 27.09 -1.39
CA ASP A 30 -0.91 28.36 -2.08
C ASP A 30 0.24 28.30 -3.09
N ASN A 31 0.02 28.85 -4.28
CA ASN A 31 1.03 28.92 -5.33
C ASN A 31 2.12 29.94 -5.02
N ASN A 32 1.83 31.01 -4.28
CA ASN A 32 2.87 31.96 -3.88
C ASN A 32 3.78 31.35 -2.81
N GLY A 33 3.20 30.75 -1.77
CA GLY A 33 3.95 30.00 -0.75
C GLY A 33 4.83 28.89 -1.34
N LYS A 34 4.32 28.10 -2.30
CA LYS A 34 5.12 27.10 -3.03
C LYS A 34 6.39 27.69 -3.63
N ARG A 35 6.30 28.87 -4.26
CA ARG A 35 7.43 29.51 -4.92
C ARG A 35 8.45 30.01 -3.91
N GLU A 36 8.00 30.63 -2.82
CA GLU A 36 8.87 31.08 -1.72
C GLU A 36 9.58 29.90 -1.04
N ASP A 37 8.86 28.83 -0.72
CA ASP A 37 9.42 27.62 -0.10
C ASP A 37 10.42 26.91 -1.04
N MET A 38 10.09 26.83 -2.34
CA MET A 38 11.01 26.26 -3.33
C MET A 38 12.29 27.08 -3.44
N ASN A 39 12.19 28.41 -3.44
CA ASN A 39 13.34 29.29 -3.44
C ASN A 39 14.18 29.11 -2.17
N TYR A 40 13.53 29.01 -1.01
CA TYR A 40 14.18 28.73 0.27
C TYR A 40 14.96 27.41 0.23
N LEU A 41 14.33 26.32 -0.22
CA LEU A 41 15.02 25.03 -0.35
C LEU A 41 16.18 25.07 -1.35
N HIS A 42 16.03 25.79 -2.47
CA HIS A 42 17.11 25.95 -3.43
C HIS A 42 18.33 26.64 -2.81
N VAL A 43 18.11 27.69 -2.02
CA VAL A 43 19.18 28.38 -1.27
C VAL A 43 19.78 27.45 -0.22
N LEU A 44 18.93 26.74 0.52
CA LEU A 44 19.32 25.82 1.58
C LEU A 44 20.22 24.69 1.05
N PHE A 45 19.82 24.01 -0.03
CA PHE A 45 20.62 22.96 -0.66
C PHE A 45 21.91 23.48 -1.26
N LYS A 46 21.90 24.68 -1.86
CA LYS A 46 23.11 25.32 -2.36
C LYS A 46 24.10 25.60 -1.22
N ALA A 47 23.62 26.09 -0.08
CA ALA A 47 24.45 26.33 1.12
C ALA A 47 25.05 25.02 1.67
N SER A 48 24.34 23.89 1.56
CA SER A 48 24.86 22.56 1.92
C SER A 48 25.73 21.88 0.86
N GLY A 49 26.15 22.63 -0.16
CA GLY A 49 27.09 22.17 -1.18
C GLY A 49 26.49 21.29 -2.27
N TYR A 50 25.17 21.22 -2.42
CA TYR A 50 24.56 20.44 -3.51
C TYR A 50 24.72 21.17 -4.86
N PRO A 51 25.24 20.50 -5.90
CA PRO A 51 25.32 21.08 -7.24
C PRO A 51 23.92 21.39 -7.80
N LYS A 52 23.78 22.51 -8.52
CA LYS A 52 22.50 22.89 -9.16
C LYS A 52 21.98 21.81 -10.11
N SER A 53 22.87 21.14 -10.85
CA SER A 53 22.53 20.03 -11.75
C SER A 53 21.95 18.83 -10.99
N PHE A 54 22.48 18.54 -9.80
CA PHE A 54 21.99 17.47 -8.93
C PHE A 54 20.56 17.75 -8.45
N ILE A 55 20.32 18.97 -7.94
CA ILE A 55 19.00 19.39 -7.48
C ILE A 55 17.98 19.34 -8.63
N ARG A 56 18.35 19.85 -9.82
CA ARG A 56 17.48 19.82 -11.01
C ARG A 56 17.08 18.39 -11.41
N ARG A 57 18.02 17.44 -11.35
CA ARG A 57 17.77 16.01 -11.66
C ARG A 57 16.88 15.33 -10.62
N CYS A 58 16.80 15.86 -9.39
CA CYS A 58 15.91 15.34 -8.35
C CYS A 58 14.43 15.65 -8.63
N LEU A 59 14.14 16.65 -9.48
CA LEU A 59 12.80 17.04 -9.92
C LEU A 59 12.34 16.30 -11.18
N SER A 60 13.28 15.91 -12.05
CA SER A 60 12.96 15.40 -13.39
C SER A 60 12.66 13.90 -13.46
N GLU A 61 12.83 13.16 -12.36
CA GLU A 61 12.54 11.72 -12.32
C GLU A 61 11.19 11.45 -11.65
N GLU A 62 10.12 11.82 -12.36
CA GLU A 62 8.86 11.10 -12.18
C GLU A 62 9.12 9.65 -12.59
N LYS A 63 9.20 8.76 -11.60
CA LYS A 63 9.15 7.31 -11.88
C LYS A 63 7.83 7.03 -12.61
N PRO A 64 7.83 6.22 -13.69
CA PRO A 64 6.58 5.73 -14.24
C PRO A 64 5.83 5.02 -13.11
N LYS A 65 4.72 5.60 -12.64
CA LYS A 65 3.85 4.97 -11.63
C LYS A 65 3.16 3.72 -12.21
N PHE A 66 3.23 3.56 -13.52
CA PHE A 66 2.46 2.62 -14.29
C PHE A 66 3.36 1.95 -15.32
N TRP A 67 3.34 0.62 -15.34
CA TRP A 67 3.95 -0.21 -16.37
C TRP A 67 2.80 -0.72 -17.25
N PRO A 68 2.52 -0.09 -18.41
CA PRO A 68 1.46 -0.53 -19.30
C PRO A 68 1.64 -2.00 -19.70
N GLU A 69 0.51 -2.69 -19.80
CA GLU A 69 0.44 -4.08 -20.22
C GLU A 69 0.21 -4.14 -21.74
N ILE A 70 1.11 -4.78 -22.47
CA ILE A 70 0.96 -4.98 -23.92
C ILE A 70 0.66 -6.46 -24.18
N PRO A 71 -0.43 -6.78 -24.91
CA PRO A 71 -0.69 -8.13 -25.38
C PRO A 71 0.45 -8.65 -26.27
N CYS A 72 0.91 -9.89 -26.04
CA CYS A 72 1.98 -10.52 -26.83
C CYS A 72 1.45 -11.00 -28.20
N VAL A 73 1.12 -10.04 -29.07
CA VAL A 73 0.75 -10.26 -30.47
C VAL A 73 1.96 -10.05 -31.36
N LYS A 74 2.07 -10.87 -32.42
CA LYS A 74 3.16 -10.79 -33.39
C LYS A 74 3.17 -9.40 -34.04
N SER A 75 4.36 -8.79 -34.15
CA SER A 75 4.68 -7.50 -34.81
C SER A 75 4.16 -6.19 -34.15
N SER A 76 2.99 -6.18 -33.52
CA SER A 76 2.43 -4.95 -32.93
C SER A 76 2.97 -4.64 -31.53
N SER A 77 3.29 -5.69 -30.76
CA SER A 77 3.72 -5.55 -29.38
C SER A 77 5.09 -4.87 -29.25
N GLU A 78 6.04 -5.26 -30.11
CA GLU A 78 7.37 -4.66 -30.18
C GLU A 78 7.33 -3.20 -30.65
N THR A 79 6.51 -2.90 -31.66
CA THR A 79 6.33 -1.51 -32.15
C THR A 79 5.77 -0.62 -31.04
N THR A 80 4.78 -1.12 -30.31
CA THR A 80 4.17 -0.42 -29.18
C THR A 80 5.16 -0.23 -28.03
N GLU A 81 5.99 -1.25 -27.73
CA GLU A 81 7.07 -1.14 -26.73
C GLU A 81 8.07 -0.04 -27.10
N ARG A 82 8.55 0.00 -28.35
CA ARG A 82 9.52 1.01 -28.79
C ARG A 82 9.00 2.43 -28.60
N VAL A 83 7.74 2.67 -28.96
CA VAL A 83 7.08 3.97 -28.77
C VAL A 83 7.01 4.31 -27.28
N ILE A 84 6.53 3.39 -26.44
CA ILE A 84 6.38 3.64 -24.99
C ILE A 84 7.74 3.86 -24.31
N LYS A 85 8.77 3.12 -24.72
CA LYS A 85 10.13 3.21 -24.17
C LYS A 85 10.82 4.53 -24.52
N ALA A 86 10.49 5.14 -25.66
CA ALA A 86 10.98 6.48 -26.02
C ALA A 86 10.52 7.56 -25.01
N PHE A 87 9.38 7.35 -24.36
CA PHE A 87 8.88 8.21 -23.27
C PHE A 87 9.46 7.85 -21.89
N GLY A 88 10.41 6.91 -21.80
CA GLY A 88 11.01 6.48 -20.53
C GLY A 88 10.09 5.63 -19.65
N ILE A 89 9.01 5.10 -20.22
CA ILE A 89 8.06 4.20 -19.55
C ILE A 89 8.44 2.77 -19.92
N GLY A 90 8.55 1.87 -18.95
CA GLY A 90 8.72 0.45 -19.26
C GLY A 90 7.40 -0.29 -19.36
N VAL A 91 7.45 -1.49 -19.93
CA VAL A 91 6.28 -2.27 -20.33
C VAL A 91 6.30 -3.65 -19.67
N LYS A 92 5.12 -4.18 -19.33
CA LYS A 92 4.94 -5.62 -19.04
C LYS A 92 4.18 -6.30 -20.18
N TYR A 93 4.52 -7.55 -20.46
CA TYR A 93 3.88 -8.33 -21.50
C TYR A 93 2.79 -9.23 -20.92
N ARG A 94 1.60 -9.22 -21.56
CA ARG A 94 0.52 -10.16 -21.27
C ARG A 94 0.40 -11.18 -22.40
N PRO A 95 0.75 -12.45 -22.16
CA PRO A 95 0.47 -13.50 -23.14
C PRO A 95 -1.04 -13.74 -23.25
N GLU A 96 -1.52 -14.04 -24.45
CA GLU A 96 -2.94 -14.29 -24.73
C GLU A 96 -3.44 -15.60 -24.10
N SER A 97 -2.55 -16.59 -24.01
CA SER A 97 -2.75 -17.80 -23.21
C SER A 97 -1.44 -18.18 -22.52
N ILE A 98 -1.53 -18.67 -21.29
CA ILE A 98 -0.38 -19.23 -20.59
C ILE A 98 -0.16 -20.68 -21.04
N ILE A 99 1.09 -21.14 -21.09
CA ILE A 99 1.46 -22.52 -21.44
C ILE A 99 0.58 -23.55 -20.69
N ARG A 100 0.31 -23.28 -19.41
CA ARG A 100 -0.55 -24.11 -18.58
C ARG A 100 -1.98 -24.25 -19.12
N GLN A 101 -2.58 -23.20 -19.69
CA GLN A 101 -3.92 -23.26 -20.29
C GLN A 101 -3.92 -24.07 -21.60
N GLN A 102 -2.83 -24.03 -22.36
CA GLN A 102 -2.72 -24.81 -23.60
C GLN A 102 -2.46 -26.30 -23.35
N ILE A 103 -1.72 -26.62 -22.27
CA ILE A 103 -1.33 -28.00 -21.94
C ILE A 103 -2.36 -28.68 -21.03
N MET A 104 -2.88 -27.97 -20.02
CA MET A 104 -3.87 -28.54 -19.13
C MET A 104 -5.23 -28.55 -19.82
N LYS A 105 -5.71 -29.75 -20.16
CA LYS A 105 -7.13 -29.95 -20.37
C LYS A 105 -7.83 -29.91 -19.01
N PRO A 106 -8.92 -29.14 -18.85
CA PRO A 106 -9.80 -29.28 -17.69
C PRO A 106 -10.18 -30.76 -17.56
N LYS A 107 -10.14 -31.29 -16.34
CA LYS A 107 -10.55 -32.66 -16.07
C LYS A 107 -12.04 -32.78 -16.41
N ASP A 108 -12.44 -33.91 -16.99
CA ASP A 108 -13.85 -34.16 -17.24
C ASP A 108 -14.62 -34.09 -15.91
N PRO A 109 -15.77 -33.40 -15.86
CA PRO A 109 -16.56 -33.33 -14.64
C PRO A 109 -16.92 -34.75 -14.20
N LEU A 110 -16.53 -35.12 -12.99
CA LEU A 110 -16.96 -36.38 -12.40
C LEU A 110 -18.48 -36.35 -12.19
N PRO A 111 -19.19 -37.49 -12.29
CA PRO A 111 -20.60 -37.54 -11.95
C PRO A 111 -20.82 -37.10 -10.50
N VAL A 112 -21.98 -36.49 -10.21
CA VAL A 112 -22.30 -35.85 -8.91
C VAL A 112 -22.11 -36.81 -7.72
N THR A 113 -22.32 -38.12 -7.93
CA THR A 113 -22.15 -39.18 -6.94
C THR A 113 -20.70 -39.43 -6.52
N GLU A 114 -19.71 -39.02 -7.33
CA GLU A 114 -18.29 -39.26 -7.10
C GLU A 114 -17.51 -37.96 -6.76
N GLN A 115 -18.20 -36.81 -6.75
CA GLN A 115 -17.58 -35.54 -6.40
C GLN A 115 -17.43 -35.43 -4.87
N SER A 116 -16.19 -35.32 -4.40
CA SER A 116 -15.85 -34.97 -3.01
C SER A 116 -15.40 -33.51 -2.93
N ALA A 117 -15.58 -32.86 -1.77
CA ALA A 117 -15.23 -31.45 -1.53
C ALA A 117 -15.93 -30.42 -2.44
N VAL A 118 -17.22 -30.64 -2.75
CA VAL A 118 -18.03 -29.69 -3.52
C VAL A 118 -18.40 -28.48 -2.65
N VAL A 119 -18.26 -27.26 -3.19
CA VAL A 119 -18.74 -26.03 -2.55
C VAL A 119 -20.23 -25.87 -2.84
N TYR A 120 -21.07 -26.04 -1.83
CA TYR A 120 -22.51 -25.81 -1.93
C TYR A 120 -22.86 -24.35 -1.63
N CYS A 121 -23.72 -23.74 -2.45
CA CYS A 121 -24.38 -22.49 -2.12
C CYS A 121 -25.62 -22.79 -1.29
N ILE A 122 -25.56 -22.60 0.02
CA ILE A 122 -26.76 -22.63 0.88
C ILE A 122 -27.42 -21.26 0.82
N PRO A 123 -28.67 -21.14 0.35
CA PRO A 123 -29.37 -19.87 0.38
C PRO A 123 -29.62 -19.46 1.83
N CYS A 124 -29.19 -18.25 2.20
CA CYS A 124 -29.53 -17.66 3.49
C CYS A 124 -31.05 -17.44 3.56
N LYS A 125 -31.74 -18.07 4.51
CA LYS A 125 -33.09 -17.64 4.88
C LYS A 125 -32.98 -16.23 5.47
N LYS A 126 -33.69 -15.26 4.89
CA LYS A 126 -33.81 -13.92 5.45
C LYS A 126 -34.49 -14.05 6.80
N PHE A 127 -33.80 -13.68 7.87
CA PHE A 127 -34.38 -13.57 9.20
C PHE A 127 -35.02 -12.19 9.29
N ASP A 128 -36.34 -12.13 9.10
CA ASP A 128 -37.10 -10.90 9.37
C ASP A 128 -37.14 -10.69 10.88
N THR A 129 -36.45 -9.66 11.34
CA THR A 129 -36.49 -9.22 12.74
C THR A 129 -37.81 -8.49 12.99
N ARG A 130 -38.77 -9.16 13.65
CA ARG A 130 -39.79 -8.50 14.47
C ARG A 130 -40.22 -9.43 15.60
N SER A 131 -40.20 -8.86 16.79
CA SER A 131 -40.20 -9.40 18.15
C SER A 131 -41.37 -10.35 18.48
N ASP A 132 -41.12 -11.33 19.35
CA ASP A 132 -41.74 -11.41 20.69
C ASP A 132 -41.14 -12.56 21.53
N GLU A 133 -41.04 -12.30 22.83
CA GLU A 133 -40.33 -13.06 23.85
C GLU A 133 -40.95 -14.44 24.16
N HIS A 134 -40.12 -15.48 24.29
CA HIS A 134 -39.94 -16.28 25.53
C HIS A 134 -38.93 -17.44 25.33
N LEU A 135 -37.95 -17.45 26.22
CA LEU A 135 -36.76 -18.30 26.50
C LEU A 135 -36.96 -19.85 26.43
N PRO A 136 -35.89 -20.69 26.33
CA PRO A 136 -34.79 -20.67 27.29
C PRO A 136 -33.35 -20.81 26.78
N ALA A 137 -32.49 -20.31 27.66
CA ALA A 137 -31.05 -20.28 27.61
C ALA A 137 -30.44 -21.67 27.49
N PHE A 138 -29.70 -21.89 26.40
CA PHE A 138 -28.57 -22.82 26.40
C PHE A 138 -27.28 -22.00 26.42
N THR A 139 -26.97 -21.49 27.61
CA THR A 139 -25.66 -20.94 27.95
C THR A 139 -24.64 -22.09 27.93
N LEU A 140 -23.76 -22.09 26.93
CA LEU A 140 -22.61 -22.99 26.91
C LEU A 140 -21.62 -22.61 28.04
N PRO A 141 -21.23 -23.54 28.92
CA PRO A 141 -20.58 -23.24 30.21
C PRO A 141 -19.06 -23.05 30.13
N TYR A 142 -18.49 -22.65 28.98
CA TYR A 142 -17.04 -22.79 28.76
C TYR A 142 -16.19 -21.51 28.89
N LEU A 143 -16.78 -20.33 29.06
CA LEU A 143 -16.02 -19.06 29.04
C LEU A 143 -16.09 -18.23 30.33
N THR A 144 -16.29 -18.87 31.48
CA THR A 144 -16.33 -18.20 32.80
C THR A 144 -15.27 -18.76 33.76
N ALA A 145 -14.06 -19.05 33.28
CA ALA A 145 -13.00 -19.65 34.11
C ALA A 145 -11.63 -18.94 34.05
N LEU A 146 -11.48 -17.78 33.41
CA LEU A 146 -10.15 -17.15 33.25
C LEU A 146 -10.06 -15.64 33.57
N ILE A 147 -11.04 -15.05 34.23
CA ILE A 147 -10.92 -13.64 34.69
C ILE A 147 -11.44 -13.53 36.12
N GLU A 148 -10.79 -14.18 37.08
CA GLU A 148 -10.96 -13.86 38.50
C GLU A 148 -9.74 -14.31 39.31
N THR A 149 -8.71 -13.46 39.38
CA THR A 149 -7.86 -13.31 40.57
C THR A 149 -7.19 -11.93 40.51
N LYS A 150 -7.92 -10.92 40.98
CA LYS A 150 -7.27 -9.79 41.64
C LYS A 150 -8.22 -9.21 42.68
N GLU A 151 -8.08 -9.72 43.89
CA GLU A 151 -8.61 -9.18 45.13
C GLU A 151 -8.35 -7.66 45.25
N PRO A 152 -9.32 -6.84 45.69
CA PRO A 152 -9.11 -5.42 45.91
C PRO A 152 -9.25 -4.97 47.39
N PHE A 153 -8.49 -3.91 47.71
CA PHE A 153 -8.65 -2.92 48.81
C PHE A 153 -8.23 -3.35 50.25
N PRO A 154 -7.69 -2.43 51.10
CA PRO A 154 -8.33 -1.17 51.46
C PRO A 154 -7.46 0.10 51.56
N ASP A 155 -8.21 1.18 51.63
CA ASP A 155 -7.92 2.60 51.79
C ASP A 155 -7.82 2.94 53.28
N GLU A 156 -6.77 3.63 53.74
CA GLU A 156 -6.74 4.35 55.01
C GLU A 156 -5.84 5.61 54.94
N GLY A 157 -6.48 6.79 54.96
CA GLY A 157 -6.31 7.80 56.02
C GLY A 157 -4.98 8.56 56.19
N ILE A 158 -4.92 9.77 55.59
CA ILE A 158 -4.47 11.08 56.11
C ILE A 158 -3.38 11.14 57.21
N LYS A 159 -2.33 11.96 56.97
CA LYS A 159 -1.80 12.95 57.93
C LYS A 159 -0.94 14.03 57.26
N ASP A 160 -1.30 15.28 57.56
CA ASP A 160 -0.62 16.53 57.19
C ASP A 160 0.66 16.79 58.03
N ASP A 161 1.60 17.50 57.38
CA ASP A 161 2.51 18.53 57.91
C ASP A 161 3.65 18.15 58.89
N PRO A 162 4.76 18.92 58.97
CA PRO A 162 4.89 20.37 58.73
C PRO A 162 5.85 20.85 57.63
#